data_AF-A0AAN9C809-F1
#
_entry.id   AF-A0AAN9C809-F1
#
_cell.length_a   1.000
_cell.length_b   1.000
_cell.length_c   1.000
_cell.angle_alpha   90.00
_cell.angle_beta   90.00
_cell.angle_gamma   90.00
#
_symmetry.space_group_name_H-M   'P 1'
#
loop_
_entity.id
_entity.type
_entity.pdbx_description
1 polymer ?
#
loop_
_entity_poly.entity_id
_entity_poly.type
_entity_poly.pdbx_seq_one_letter_code
_entity_poly.pdbx_strand_id
1 'polypeptide(L)'
;MSDTSGEKKALVPAGKGRGSGRGAGPVPGPSGQSRAMVPRGRGGMNPLEAAAANPIPFKKVGDMLVPEGYTMREVKPADKYDVVSFARAMNDDFAPKLKKLFDYETEAAVEAQKTGIYIGWRCPEFKHDCQRVNRKSRCFCDHLLDEHASYNGKSVRVPCKVGGCPCKAYSWIPNRPEDIGEFWFARRRNFDVTKWRAKCKCKHTHDFHDPNSRRCRTAGCGCGHFNSDFLCAACDRHYELHETFFDTEDSRRQQGLPVGQEWLPFAEMPDLRNIALTGHEEDDSRYLALTQGEGSIPQYVRPAGNDAVVNFGASGSRGGGGGSGFKPVYD
;
A
#
# COMPACT_ATOMS: atom_id res chain seq x y z
N MET A 1 -37.41 -40.26 46.38
CA MET A 1 -37.33 -41.73 46.40
C MET A 1 -36.06 -42.08 45.64
N SER A 2 -34.93 -42.10 46.37
CA SER A 2 -34.22 -43.32 46.82
C SER A 2 -33.69 -44.13 45.63
N ASP A 3 -32.44 -44.56 45.53
CA ASP A 3 -31.28 -44.50 46.42
C ASP A 3 -30.10 -45.10 45.63
N THR A 4 -28.88 -44.58 45.85
CA THR A 4 -27.57 -45.25 46.10
C THR A 4 -27.17 -46.49 45.25
N SER A 5 -25.91 -46.78 44.85
CA SER A 5 -24.56 -46.70 45.43
C SER A 5 -23.58 -47.06 44.28
N GLY A 6 -22.27 -46.80 44.27
CA GLY A 6 -21.33 -46.45 45.32
C GLY A 6 -19.91 -46.27 44.78
N GLU A 7 -19.13 -45.64 45.64
CA GLU A 7 -17.77 -45.10 45.54
C GLU A 7 -16.68 -46.19 45.69
N LYS A 8 -15.51 -46.03 45.04
CA LYS A 8 -14.20 -46.44 45.59
C LYS A 8 -13.07 -45.48 45.18
N LYS A 9 -12.51 -44.82 46.19
CA LYS A 9 -11.23 -44.08 46.21
C LYS A 9 -10.03 -45.02 46.39
N ALA A 10 -8.86 -44.65 45.85
CA ALA A 10 -7.53 -44.77 46.47
C ALA A 10 -6.52 -44.00 45.58
N LEU A 11 -5.90 -42.90 46.02
CA LEU A 11 -4.76 -42.73 46.94
C LEU A 11 -3.38 -42.82 46.24
N VAL A 12 -2.67 -41.68 46.32
CA VAL A 12 -1.27 -41.40 45.94
C VAL A 12 -0.29 -42.24 46.80
N PRO A 13 0.97 -42.37 46.37
CA PRO A 13 2.02 -42.08 47.35
C PRO A 13 3.11 -41.15 46.82
N ALA A 14 3.45 -40.19 47.67
CA ALA A 14 4.70 -39.43 47.62
C ALA A 14 5.80 -40.26 48.31
N GLY A 15 7.03 -40.19 47.78
CA GLY A 15 8.23 -40.76 48.40
C GLY A 15 9.44 -39.87 48.18
N LYS A 16 9.96 -39.30 49.28
CA LYS A 16 11.20 -38.51 49.41
C LYS A 16 12.38 -39.42 49.79
N GLY A 17 13.59 -39.03 49.39
CA GLY A 17 14.89 -39.36 50.01
C GLY A 17 16.03 -39.00 49.03
N ARG A 18 16.79 -37.91 49.13
CA ARG A 18 17.82 -37.40 50.10
C ARG A 18 19.14 -38.18 50.18
N GLY A 19 20.22 -37.46 49.81
CA GLY A 19 21.62 -37.61 50.25
C GLY A 19 22.61 -37.68 49.06
N SER A 20 23.75 -36.97 48.97
CA SER A 20 24.41 -35.94 49.78
C SER A 20 25.79 -35.61 49.14
N GLY A 21 26.27 -34.36 49.25
CA GLY A 21 27.69 -33.95 49.06
C GLY A 21 27.86 -32.66 48.23
N ARG A 22 27.84 -31.44 48.83
CA ARG A 22 28.98 -30.63 49.35
C ARG A 22 30.01 -30.26 48.26
N GLY A 23 30.48 -29.03 48.03
CA GLY A 23 30.32 -27.67 48.60
C GLY A 23 30.93 -26.65 47.61
N ALA A 24 30.39 -25.42 47.51
CA ALA A 24 30.96 -24.15 47.99
C ALA A 24 32.02 -23.49 47.06
N GLY A 25 31.79 -22.22 46.66
CA GLY A 25 32.49 -21.42 45.61
C GLY A 25 33.91 -20.89 45.97
N PRO A 26 34.40 -19.72 45.48
CA PRO A 26 33.98 -18.83 44.37
C PRO A 26 35.14 -18.34 43.42
N VAL A 27 34.82 -17.43 42.46
CA VAL A 27 35.65 -16.48 41.63
C VAL A 27 36.53 -17.11 40.49
N PRO A 28 37.05 -16.40 39.45
CA PRO A 28 36.72 -15.13 38.73
C PRO A 28 36.48 -15.32 37.21
N GLY A 29 36.12 -14.24 36.49
CA GLY A 29 35.98 -14.24 35.02
C GLY A 29 37.31 -14.21 34.26
N PRO A 30 37.28 -14.42 32.92
CA PRO A 30 38.29 -13.85 32.05
C PRO A 30 37.69 -13.15 30.81
N SER A 31 38.28 -12.00 30.50
CA SER A 31 38.36 -11.42 29.17
C SER A 31 39.10 -12.36 28.20
N GLY A 32 38.61 -12.53 26.96
CA GLY A 32 39.39 -13.21 25.92
C GLY A 32 38.56 -13.72 24.73
N GLN A 33 38.85 -13.18 23.56
CA GLN A 33 38.26 -13.47 22.24
C GLN A 33 38.12 -14.97 21.93
N SER A 34 36.96 -15.41 21.45
CA SER A 34 36.74 -16.78 20.96
C SER A 34 36.36 -16.77 19.48
N ARG A 35 37.31 -17.19 18.63
CA ARG A 35 37.12 -17.46 17.19
C ARG A 35 36.35 -18.78 17.05
N ALA A 36 35.26 -18.78 16.28
CA ALA A 36 34.49 -19.98 15.98
C ALA A 36 35.31 -20.94 15.08
N MET A 37 35.44 -22.20 15.52
CA MET A 37 35.98 -23.30 14.71
C MET A 37 34.89 -23.86 13.79
N VAL A 38 35.17 -23.97 12.48
CA VAL A 38 34.29 -24.60 11.49
C VAL A 38 34.76 -26.04 11.20
N PRO A 39 33.90 -27.06 11.18
CA PRO A 39 34.28 -28.44 10.91
C PRO A 39 34.74 -28.66 9.46
N ARG A 40 35.85 -29.39 9.27
CA ARG A 40 36.34 -29.83 7.95
C ARG A 40 35.58 -31.06 7.46
N GLY A 41 34.67 -30.87 6.51
CA GLY A 41 34.09 -31.97 5.72
C GLY A 41 35.01 -32.35 4.56
N ARG A 42 35.51 -33.59 4.54
CA ARG A 42 36.10 -34.25 3.37
C ARG A 42 34.97 -34.85 2.54
N GLY A 43 34.72 -34.29 1.36
CA GLY A 43 33.84 -34.85 0.34
C GLY A 43 34.17 -34.18 -0.99
N GLY A 44 34.80 -34.91 -1.90
CA GLY A 44 35.27 -34.39 -3.18
C GLY A 44 34.11 -33.93 -4.06
N MET A 45 34.16 -32.67 -4.49
CA MET A 45 33.38 -32.18 -5.61
C MET A 45 34.29 -32.21 -6.83
N ASN A 46 33.93 -33.02 -7.82
CA ASN A 46 34.48 -32.91 -9.17
C ASN A 46 34.27 -31.46 -9.64
N PRO A 47 35.27 -30.78 -10.22
CA PRO A 47 35.03 -29.50 -10.84
C PRO A 47 34.09 -29.74 -12.03
N LEU A 48 32.85 -29.28 -11.91
CA LEU A 48 32.07 -28.90 -13.08
C LEU A 48 32.92 -27.86 -13.79
N GLU A 49 33.28 -28.15 -15.04
CA GLU A 49 34.02 -27.27 -15.92
C GLU A 49 33.50 -25.84 -15.78
N ALA A 50 34.34 -24.97 -15.22
CA ALA A 50 34.12 -23.54 -15.30
C ALA A 50 34.14 -23.20 -16.79
N ALA A 51 32.95 -23.07 -17.39
CA ALA A 51 32.80 -22.47 -18.70
C ALA A 51 33.57 -21.15 -18.64
N ALA A 52 34.67 -21.07 -19.39
CA ALA A 52 35.51 -19.90 -19.46
C ALA A 52 34.62 -18.71 -19.85
N ALA A 53 34.27 -17.89 -18.86
CA ALA A 53 33.59 -16.64 -19.13
C ALA A 53 34.57 -15.78 -19.93
N ASN A 54 34.29 -15.61 -21.22
CA ASN A 54 35.05 -14.69 -22.05
C ASN A 54 35.15 -13.34 -21.33
N PRO A 55 36.35 -12.75 -21.19
CA PRO A 55 36.49 -11.46 -20.53
C PRO A 55 35.62 -10.44 -21.25
N ILE A 56 34.81 -9.69 -20.49
CA ILE A 56 33.98 -8.62 -21.05
C ILE A 56 34.97 -7.62 -21.68
N PRO A 57 34.89 -7.35 -23.00
CA PRO A 57 35.84 -6.45 -23.64
C PRO A 57 35.63 -5.02 -23.14
N PHE A 58 36.71 -4.25 -22.98
CA PHE A 58 36.66 -2.85 -22.50
C PHE A 58 37.22 -1.92 -23.57
N LYS A 59 36.55 -0.79 -23.77
CA LYS A 59 37.01 0.33 -24.60
C LYS A 59 37.44 1.51 -23.73
N LYS A 60 38.45 2.25 -24.17
CA LYS A 60 38.85 3.51 -23.53
C LYS A 60 38.01 4.67 -24.11
N VAL A 61 37.34 5.42 -23.25
CA VAL A 61 36.59 6.65 -23.61
C VAL A 61 37.14 7.79 -22.74
N GLY A 62 37.90 8.71 -23.34
CA GLY A 62 38.68 9.68 -22.58
C GLY A 62 39.70 8.98 -21.68
N ASP A 63 39.70 9.30 -20.38
CA ASP A 63 40.54 8.65 -19.36
C ASP A 63 39.87 7.43 -18.68
N MET A 64 38.67 7.05 -19.10
CA MET A 64 37.91 5.95 -18.48
C MET A 64 37.94 4.66 -19.32
N LEU A 65 38.06 3.51 -18.65
CA LEU A 65 37.84 2.18 -19.21
C LEU A 65 36.37 1.81 -19.05
N VAL A 66 35.66 1.60 -20.16
CA VAL A 66 34.22 1.33 -20.20
C VAL A 66 34.00 -0.03 -20.87
N PRO A 67 33.22 -0.97 -20.29
CA PRO A 67 32.87 -2.21 -20.96
C PRO A 67 32.21 -1.96 -22.33
N GLU A 68 32.60 -2.72 -23.35
CA GLU A 68 31.96 -2.66 -24.66
C GLU A 68 30.48 -3.06 -24.54
N GLY A 69 29.61 -2.28 -25.19
CA GLY A 69 28.16 -2.41 -25.04
C GLY A 69 27.55 -1.68 -23.84
N TYR A 70 28.36 -1.15 -22.92
CA TYR A 70 27.87 -0.30 -21.83
C TYR A 70 27.61 1.13 -22.33
N THR A 71 26.35 1.57 -22.23
CA THR A 71 25.95 2.96 -22.48
C THR A 71 25.98 3.73 -21.17
N MET A 72 27.05 4.49 -20.94
CA MET A 72 27.09 5.46 -19.84
C MET A 72 26.15 6.61 -20.19
N ARG A 73 25.13 6.86 -19.35
CA ARG A 73 24.33 8.07 -19.47
C ARG A 73 25.14 9.25 -18.96
N GLU A 74 25.26 10.29 -19.77
CA GLU A 74 25.89 11.54 -19.35
C GLU A 74 25.02 12.20 -18.27
N VAL A 75 25.58 12.43 -17.09
CA VAL A 75 24.89 13.14 -16.00
C VAL A 75 25.10 14.63 -16.22
N LYS A 76 24.07 15.30 -16.74
CA LYS A 76 24.07 16.75 -16.89
C LYS A 76 23.69 17.39 -15.55
N PRO A 77 24.45 18.36 -15.01
CA PRO A 77 24.01 19.14 -13.87
C PRO A 77 22.68 19.84 -14.18
N ALA A 78 21.82 19.97 -13.18
CA ALA A 78 20.57 20.69 -13.35
C ALA A 78 20.82 22.21 -13.42
N ASP A 79 20.07 22.92 -14.28
CA ASP A 79 20.16 24.38 -14.41
C ASP A 79 19.71 25.09 -13.13
N LYS A 80 18.79 24.46 -12.37
CA LYS A 80 18.29 24.88 -11.06
C LYS A 80 18.32 23.71 -10.09
N TYR A 81 18.56 23.98 -8.81
CA TYR A 81 18.60 22.96 -7.74
C TYR A 81 17.23 22.71 -7.09
N ASP A 82 16.13 22.88 -7.84
CA ASP A 82 14.82 22.39 -7.41
C ASP A 82 14.66 20.89 -7.75
N VAL A 83 13.70 20.24 -7.09
CA VAL A 83 13.49 18.78 -7.17
C VAL A 83 13.18 18.33 -8.60
N VAL A 84 12.41 19.12 -9.36
CA VAL A 84 11.95 18.74 -10.70
C VAL A 84 13.08 18.90 -11.72
N SER A 85 13.80 20.03 -11.69
CA SER A 85 14.99 20.26 -12.50
C SER A 85 16.05 19.18 -12.27
N PHE A 86 16.31 18.81 -11.02
CA PHE A 86 17.22 17.71 -10.68
C PHE A 86 16.72 16.36 -11.22
N ALA A 87 15.45 16.03 -11.00
CA ALA A 87 14.89 14.76 -11.44
C ALA A 87 14.91 14.61 -12.97
N ARG A 88 14.64 15.70 -13.70
CA ARG A 88 14.73 15.76 -15.16
C ARG A 88 16.16 15.63 -15.67
N ALA A 89 17.12 16.28 -15.02
CA ALA A 89 18.53 16.19 -15.37
C ALA A 89 19.08 14.75 -15.24
N MET A 90 18.51 13.95 -14.32
CA MET A 90 18.84 12.53 -14.19
C MET A 90 18.00 11.61 -15.09
N ASN A 91 16.79 12.03 -15.48
CA ASN A 91 15.84 11.23 -16.26
C ASN A 91 15.02 12.13 -17.19
N ASP A 92 15.37 12.13 -18.48
CA ASP A 92 14.65 12.92 -19.50
C ASP A 92 13.14 12.60 -19.56
N ASP A 93 12.76 11.37 -19.20
CA ASP A 93 11.38 10.88 -19.17
C ASP A 93 10.71 10.94 -17.77
N PHE A 94 11.24 11.78 -16.87
CA PHE A 94 10.74 11.93 -15.50
C PHE A 94 9.24 12.26 -15.46
N ALA A 95 8.80 13.32 -16.16
CA ALA A 95 7.42 13.79 -16.06
C ALA A 95 6.39 12.75 -16.57
N PRO A 96 6.56 12.13 -17.76
CA PRO A 96 5.69 11.03 -18.19
C PRO A 96 5.66 9.84 -17.23
N LYS A 97 6.81 9.49 -16.62
CA LYS A 97 6.88 8.40 -15.64
C LYS A 97 6.18 8.75 -14.34
N LEU A 98 6.36 9.95 -13.82
CA LEU A 98 5.70 10.42 -12.60
C LEU A 98 4.18 10.41 -12.79
N LYS A 99 3.70 10.97 -13.91
CA LYS A 99 2.28 10.93 -14.25
C LYS A 99 1.74 9.50 -14.25
N LYS A 100 2.38 8.59 -15.00
CA LYS A 100 1.98 7.17 -15.05
C LYS A 100 2.02 6.48 -13.68
N LEU A 101 3.00 6.84 -12.86
CA LEU A 101 3.13 6.31 -11.51
C LEU A 101 1.98 6.78 -10.62
N PHE A 102 1.57 8.04 -10.70
CA PHE A 102 0.52 8.58 -9.84
C PHE A 102 -0.88 8.56 -10.45
N ASP A 103 -1.08 8.09 -11.69
CA ASP A 103 -2.39 8.05 -12.36
C ASP A 103 -3.50 7.41 -11.49
N TYR A 104 -3.20 6.32 -10.76
CA TYR A 104 -4.17 5.69 -9.87
C TYR A 104 -4.59 6.61 -8.73
N GLU A 105 -3.63 7.29 -8.11
CA GLU A 105 -3.88 8.20 -6.99
C GLU A 105 -4.53 9.52 -7.45
N THR A 106 -4.12 10.02 -8.60
CA THR A 106 -4.73 11.19 -9.25
C THR A 106 -6.18 10.90 -9.62
N GLU A 107 -6.48 9.73 -10.21
CA GLU A 107 -7.85 9.30 -10.50
C GLU A 107 -8.68 9.18 -9.22
N ALA A 108 -8.12 8.59 -8.16
CA ALA A 108 -8.79 8.50 -6.85
C ALA A 108 -9.13 9.89 -6.29
N ALA A 109 -8.17 10.82 -6.32
CA ALA A 109 -8.36 12.16 -5.77
C ALA A 109 -9.42 12.97 -6.53
N VAL A 110 -9.41 12.90 -7.86
CA VAL A 110 -10.43 13.54 -8.71
C VAL A 110 -11.82 12.93 -8.46
N GLU A 111 -11.90 11.60 -8.28
CA GLU A 111 -13.17 10.93 -7.99
C GLU A 111 -13.71 11.27 -6.59
N ALA A 112 -12.84 11.37 -5.60
CA ALA A 112 -13.21 11.79 -4.25
C ALA A 112 -13.73 13.22 -4.21
N GLN A 113 -13.11 14.13 -4.97
CA GLN A 113 -13.61 15.49 -5.13
C GLN A 113 -15.00 15.54 -5.79
N LYS A 114 -15.30 14.63 -6.72
CA LYS A 114 -16.62 14.61 -7.36
C LYS A 114 -17.71 14.00 -6.48
N THR A 115 -17.36 12.99 -5.69
CA THR A 115 -18.33 12.16 -4.94
C THR A 115 -18.43 12.51 -3.46
N GLY A 116 -17.44 13.20 -2.91
CA GLY A 116 -17.26 13.41 -1.47
C GLY A 116 -16.87 12.15 -0.70
N ILE A 117 -16.44 11.08 -1.41
CA ILE A 117 -16.02 9.81 -0.82
C ILE A 117 -14.53 9.60 -1.03
N TYR A 118 -13.80 9.47 0.06
CA TYR A 118 -12.36 9.32 0.08
C TYR A 118 -12.02 7.89 0.50
N ILE A 119 -11.34 7.16 -0.39
CA ILE A 119 -10.86 5.82 -0.09
C ILE A 119 -9.35 5.88 0.04
N GLY A 120 -8.88 5.74 1.28
CA GLY A 120 -7.48 5.84 1.64
C GLY A 120 -6.98 4.55 2.27
N TRP A 121 -5.67 4.36 2.26
CA TRP A 121 -5.01 3.32 3.03
C TRP A 121 -3.90 3.96 3.85
N ARG A 122 -3.98 3.80 5.18
CA ARG A 122 -3.10 4.47 6.15
C ARG A 122 -2.97 3.68 7.44
N CYS A 123 -1.91 3.95 8.19
CA CYS A 123 -1.89 3.57 9.60
C CYS A 123 -2.97 4.37 10.36
N PRO A 124 -3.78 3.75 11.23
CA PRO A 124 -4.87 4.43 11.94
C PRO A 124 -4.43 5.66 12.74
N GLU A 125 -3.18 5.71 13.20
CA GLU A 125 -2.62 6.84 13.93
C GLU A 125 -2.27 8.06 13.05
N PHE A 126 -2.21 7.91 11.72
CA PHE A 126 -1.78 8.98 10.82
C PHE A 126 -2.92 9.90 10.40
N LYS A 127 -2.55 11.16 10.15
CA LYS A 127 -3.43 12.20 9.61
C LYS A 127 -3.25 12.44 8.10
N HIS A 128 -2.68 11.47 7.41
CA HIS A 128 -2.50 11.46 5.96
C HIS A 128 -2.68 10.04 5.45
N ASP A 129 -3.04 9.90 4.16
CA ASP A 129 -3.14 8.60 3.51
C ASP A 129 -1.80 8.22 2.88
N CYS A 130 -1.34 7.00 3.13
CA CYS A 130 -0.14 6.46 2.49
C CYS A 130 -0.40 6.11 1.02
N GLN A 131 -1.63 5.70 0.71
CA GLN A 131 -2.08 5.42 -0.64
C GLN A 131 -3.51 5.93 -0.83
N ARG A 132 -3.76 6.59 -1.96
CA ARG A 132 -5.11 6.89 -2.44
C ARG A 132 -5.60 5.75 -3.32
N VAL A 133 -6.79 5.24 -3.02
CA VAL A 133 -7.33 4.01 -3.62
C VAL A 133 -8.42 4.39 -4.61
N ASN A 134 -8.28 3.96 -5.86
CA ASN A 134 -9.29 4.16 -6.90
C ASN A 134 -10.11 2.89 -7.17
N ARG A 135 -11.09 3.04 -8.03
CA ARG A 135 -11.98 1.96 -8.48
C ARG A 135 -11.29 0.75 -9.16
N LYS A 136 -10.12 0.99 -9.77
CA LYS A 136 -9.27 -0.03 -10.40
C LYS A 136 -8.28 -0.66 -9.42
N SER A 137 -8.34 -0.30 -8.14
CA SER A 137 -7.42 -0.80 -7.13
C SER A 137 -7.90 -2.17 -6.61
N ARG A 138 -6.94 -3.07 -6.39
CA ARG A 138 -7.14 -4.47 -6.05
C ARG A 138 -7.51 -4.61 -4.58
N CYS A 139 -8.54 -5.41 -4.34
CA CYS A 139 -8.89 -5.93 -3.03
C CYS A 139 -8.05 -7.17 -2.72
N PHE A 140 -7.83 -7.47 -1.45
CA PHE A 140 -7.18 -8.69 -0.98
C PHE A 140 -7.82 -9.99 -1.53
N CYS A 141 -9.08 -9.96 -1.98
CA CYS A 141 -9.72 -11.10 -2.66
C CYS A 141 -9.34 -11.27 -4.14
N ASP A 142 -8.38 -10.48 -4.62
CA ASP A 142 -7.88 -10.40 -6.00
C ASP A 142 -8.76 -9.70 -7.04
N HIS A 143 -9.92 -9.15 -6.62
CA HIS A 143 -10.84 -8.40 -7.49
C HIS A 143 -10.70 -6.89 -7.31
N LEU A 144 -11.16 -6.11 -8.29
CA LEU A 144 -11.11 -4.66 -8.28
C LEU A 144 -12.21 -4.06 -7.38
N LEU A 145 -12.02 -2.83 -6.91
CA LEU A 145 -13.05 -2.12 -6.14
C LEU A 145 -14.37 -1.97 -6.92
N ASP A 146 -14.34 -1.76 -8.24
CA ASP A 146 -15.55 -1.72 -9.09
C ASP A 146 -16.35 -3.04 -9.10
N GLU A 147 -15.66 -4.15 -8.83
CA GLU A 147 -16.27 -5.48 -8.75
C GLU A 147 -16.87 -5.75 -7.37
N HIS A 148 -16.80 -4.79 -6.44
CA HIS A 148 -17.46 -4.83 -5.14
C HIS A 148 -18.81 -4.11 -5.15
N ALA A 149 -19.62 -4.31 -4.11
CA ALA A 149 -20.88 -3.63 -3.91
C ALA A 149 -20.73 -2.09 -3.93
N SER A 150 -21.84 -1.38 -4.09
CA SER A 150 -21.83 0.09 -3.99
C SER A 150 -21.42 0.54 -2.59
N TYR A 151 -20.74 1.67 -2.49
CA TYR A 151 -20.24 2.22 -1.22
C TYR A 151 -20.59 3.71 -1.06
N ASN A 152 -20.62 4.18 0.19
CA ASN A 152 -21.07 5.53 0.54
C ASN A 152 -20.14 6.28 1.52
N GLY A 153 -18.91 5.80 1.70
CA GLY A 153 -17.94 6.43 2.60
C GLY A 153 -18.21 6.23 4.10
N LYS A 154 -19.08 5.30 4.50
CA LYS A 154 -19.39 5.03 5.91
C LYS A 154 -18.89 3.67 6.43
N SER A 155 -18.53 2.76 5.53
CA SER A 155 -18.15 1.40 5.90
C SER A 155 -17.30 0.75 4.81
N VAL A 156 -16.31 -0.03 5.25
CA VAL A 156 -15.49 -0.91 4.42
C VAL A 156 -16.18 -2.24 4.08
N ARG A 157 -17.33 -2.53 4.71
CA ARG A 157 -18.14 -3.74 4.45
C ARG A 157 -18.85 -3.61 3.11
N VAL A 158 -18.04 -3.75 2.06
CA VAL A 158 -18.42 -3.68 0.67
C VAL A 158 -18.09 -5.05 0.09
N PRO A 159 -19.03 -6.01 0.08
CA PRO A 159 -18.77 -7.37 -0.37
C PRO A 159 -18.41 -7.42 -1.87
N CYS A 160 -17.60 -8.40 -2.25
CA CYS A 160 -17.30 -8.64 -3.67
C CYS A 160 -18.53 -9.20 -4.40
N LYS A 161 -18.82 -8.72 -5.61
CA LYS A 161 -19.94 -9.17 -6.46
C LYS A 161 -19.55 -10.29 -7.43
N VAL A 162 -18.25 -10.58 -7.57
CA VAL A 162 -17.79 -11.65 -8.47
C VAL A 162 -18.28 -12.99 -7.94
N GLY A 163 -18.93 -13.76 -8.83
CA GLY A 163 -19.60 -15.02 -8.48
C GLY A 163 -18.68 -16.00 -7.74
N GLY A 164 -19.11 -16.44 -6.56
CA GLY A 164 -18.37 -17.39 -5.73
C GLY A 164 -17.26 -16.78 -4.87
N CYS A 165 -17.01 -15.47 -4.92
CA CYS A 165 -16.04 -14.82 -4.03
C CYS A 165 -16.62 -14.68 -2.61
N PRO A 166 -15.94 -15.20 -1.55
CA PRO A 166 -16.45 -15.13 -0.18
C PRO A 166 -16.13 -13.79 0.53
N CYS A 167 -15.57 -12.81 -0.18
CA CYS A 167 -15.07 -11.57 0.39
C CYS A 167 -16.20 -10.65 0.88
N LYS A 168 -16.18 -10.31 2.18
CA LYS A 168 -17.25 -9.52 2.84
C LYS A 168 -16.94 -8.03 2.99
N ALA A 169 -15.69 -7.64 2.84
CA ALA A 169 -15.23 -6.27 3.03
C ALA A 169 -14.08 -5.98 2.07
N TYR A 170 -14.06 -4.78 1.52
CA TYR A 170 -12.95 -4.33 0.69
C TYR A 170 -11.73 -4.07 1.57
N SER A 171 -10.56 -4.53 1.12
CA SER A 171 -9.28 -4.27 1.75
C SER A 171 -8.26 -4.12 0.66
N TRP A 172 -7.76 -2.91 0.49
CA TRP A 172 -6.76 -2.61 -0.54
C TRP A 172 -5.53 -3.50 -0.36
N ILE A 173 -4.97 -3.98 -1.46
CA ILE A 173 -3.66 -4.64 -1.53
C ILE A 173 -2.95 -4.06 -2.77
N PRO A 174 -1.62 -3.88 -2.76
CA PRO A 174 -0.90 -3.38 -3.92
C PRO A 174 -1.29 -4.06 -5.24
N ASN A 175 -1.50 -3.28 -6.29
CA ASN A 175 -1.82 -3.77 -7.62
C ASN A 175 -0.55 -4.16 -8.38
N ARG A 176 0.51 -3.38 -8.16
CA ARG A 176 1.78 -3.44 -8.89
C ARG A 176 2.94 -3.19 -7.92
N PRO A 177 4.17 -3.62 -8.27
CA PRO A 177 5.35 -3.39 -7.44
C PRO A 177 5.61 -1.92 -7.11
N GLU A 178 5.24 -1.01 -8.02
CA GLU A 178 5.46 0.42 -7.83
C GLU A 178 4.67 1.02 -6.67
N ASP A 179 3.50 0.46 -6.33
CA ASP A 179 2.67 0.94 -5.20
C ASP A 179 3.37 0.74 -3.84
N ILE A 180 4.43 -0.08 -3.81
CA ILE A 180 5.24 -0.36 -2.61
C ILE A 180 6.71 -0.05 -2.84
N GLY A 181 7.03 0.78 -3.83
CA GLY A 181 8.39 1.23 -4.09
C GLY A 181 9.32 0.18 -4.69
N GLU A 182 8.82 -1.00 -5.06
CA GLU A 182 9.61 -2.08 -5.66
C GLU A 182 9.72 -1.95 -7.19
N PHE A 183 9.97 -0.73 -7.69
CA PHE A 183 9.98 -0.39 -9.12
C PHE A 183 11.02 -1.18 -9.96
N TRP A 184 12.01 -1.82 -9.33
CA TRP A 184 13.00 -2.64 -10.02
C TRP A 184 12.42 -3.93 -10.60
N PHE A 185 11.26 -4.41 -10.12
CA PHE A 185 10.61 -5.59 -10.71
C PHE A 185 10.20 -5.36 -12.16
N ALA A 186 9.67 -4.17 -12.47
CA ALA A 186 9.26 -3.80 -13.82
C ALA A 186 10.42 -3.77 -14.83
N ARG A 187 11.67 -3.72 -14.36
CA ARG A 187 12.86 -3.74 -15.22
C ARG A 187 13.34 -5.15 -15.57
N ARG A 188 12.77 -6.20 -14.96
CA ARG A 188 13.17 -7.58 -15.24
C ARG A 188 12.68 -8.00 -16.62
N ARG A 189 13.53 -8.73 -17.35
CA ARG A 189 13.15 -9.30 -18.66
C ARG A 189 11.94 -10.20 -18.49
N ASN A 190 10.93 -10.03 -19.34
CA ASN A 190 9.67 -10.78 -19.33
C ASN A 190 8.83 -10.61 -18.04
N PHE A 191 8.99 -9.50 -17.30
CA PHE A 191 8.10 -9.21 -16.18
C PHE A 191 6.68 -8.90 -16.67
N ASP A 192 5.71 -9.62 -16.15
CA ASP A 192 4.29 -9.43 -16.43
C ASP A 192 3.61 -8.88 -15.18
N VAL A 193 3.33 -7.57 -15.20
CA VAL A 193 2.68 -6.86 -14.09
C VAL A 193 1.30 -7.43 -13.76
N THR A 194 0.59 -8.03 -14.73
CA THR A 194 -0.77 -8.56 -14.53
C THR A 194 -0.78 -9.80 -13.64
N LYS A 195 0.35 -10.50 -13.56
CA LYS A 195 0.55 -11.70 -12.74
C LYS A 195 1.20 -11.40 -11.39
N TRP A 196 1.63 -10.16 -11.16
CA TRP A 196 2.25 -9.81 -9.89
C TRP A 196 1.21 -9.82 -8.77
N ARG A 197 1.61 -10.33 -7.60
CA ARG A 197 0.80 -10.37 -6.39
C ARG A 197 1.69 -10.11 -5.19
N ALA A 198 1.17 -9.31 -4.25
CA ALA A 198 1.85 -9.00 -3.00
C ALA A 198 2.15 -10.29 -2.20
N LYS A 199 3.37 -10.40 -1.67
CA LYS A 199 3.87 -11.59 -0.94
C LYS A 199 3.73 -11.45 0.56
N CYS A 200 3.39 -12.57 1.20
CA CYS A 200 3.48 -12.75 2.65
C CYS A 200 4.87 -13.27 3.04
N LYS A 201 5.28 -13.07 4.30
CA LYS A 201 6.50 -13.67 4.88
C LYS A 201 6.50 -15.20 4.80
N CYS A 202 5.33 -15.85 4.72
CA CYS A 202 5.19 -17.29 4.46
C CYS A 202 5.51 -17.71 3.00
N LYS A 203 5.90 -16.75 2.15
CA LYS A 203 6.29 -16.88 0.74
C LYS A 203 5.17 -17.17 -0.25
N HIS A 204 3.95 -17.38 0.23
CA HIS A 204 2.75 -17.37 -0.60
C HIS A 204 2.22 -15.95 -0.83
N THR A 205 1.62 -15.72 -1.98
CA THR A 205 0.99 -14.45 -2.33
C THR A 205 -0.37 -14.28 -1.65
N HIS A 206 -0.89 -13.05 -1.61
CA HIS A 206 -2.11 -12.72 -0.87
C HIS A 206 -3.35 -13.49 -1.37
N ASP A 207 -3.40 -13.87 -2.64
CA ASP A 207 -4.45 -14.69 -3.27
C ASP A 207 -4.50 -16.13 -2.73
N PHE A 208 -3.41 -16.64 -2.13
CA PHE A 208 -3.43 -17.90 -1.37
C PHE A 208 -3.96 -17.73 0.05
N HIS A 209 -4.25 -16.51 0.50
CA HIS A 209 -4.81 -16.24 1.81
C HIS A 209 -6.32 -16.02 1.72
N ASP A 210 -7.03 -16.42 2.77
CA ASP A 210 -8.46 -16.18 2.87
C ASP A 210 -8.76 -14.68 3.03
N PRO A 211 -9.64 -14.09 2.20
CA PRO A 211 -9.85 -12.64 2.22
C PRO A 211 -10.47 -12.11 3.52
N ASN A 212 -11.14 -12.97 4.29
CA ASN A 212 -11.79 -12.57 5.54
C ASN A 212 -10.90 -12.83 6.75
N SER A 213 -10.34 -14.04 6.86
CA SER A 213 -9.54 -14.48 8.01
C SER A 213 -8.05 -14.22 7.86
N ARG A 214 -7.57 -13.91 6.65
CA ARG A 214 -6.15 -13.73 6.30
C ARG A 214 -5.27 -14.94 6.57
N ARG A 215 -5.85 -16.12 6.76
CA ARG A 215 -5.14 -17.38 6.91
C ARG A 215 -4.67 -17.88 5.55
N CYS A 216 -3.44 -18.37 5.47
CA CYS A 216 -2.95 -19.03 4.27
C CYS A 216 -3.70 -20.36 4.07
N ARG A 217 -4.14 -20.62 2.85
CA ARG A 217 -4.86 -21.85 2.46
C ARG A 217 -3.96 -22.91 1.84
N THR A 218 -2.68 -22.60 1.62
CA THR A 218 -1.74 -23.58 1.08
C THR A 218 -1.57 -24.75 2.05
N ALA A 219 -1.73 -25.97 1.54
CA ALA A 219 -1.60 -27.19 2.34
C ALA A 219 -0.24 -27.24 3.05
N GLY A 220 -0.26 -27.57 4.35
CA GLY A 220 0.94 -27.62 5.19
C GLY A 220 1.48 -26.26 5.65
N CYS A 221 0.88 -25.14 5.25
CA CYS A 221 1.28 -23.82 5.73
C CYS A 221 0.54 -23.45 7.03
N GLY A 222 1.29 -23.22 8.12
CA GLY A 222 0.74 -22.79 9.42
C GLY A 222 0.47 -21.27 9.54
N CYS A 223 0.51 -20.52 8.44
CA CYS A 223 0.43 -19.07 8.46
C CYS A 223 -1.00 -18.59 8.76
N GLY A 224 -1.22 -18.14 10.00
CA GLY A 224 -2.55 -17.71 10.49
C GLY A 224 -2.95 -16.27 10.14
N HIS A 225 -2.04 -15.46 9.59
CA HIS A 225 -2.26 -14.07 9.23
C HIS A 225 -1.42 -13.68 8.01
N PHE A 226 -1.82 -12.63 7.28
CA PHE A 226 -1.00 -12.08 6.21
C PHE A 226 -0.02 -11.08 6.80
N ASN A 227 1.28 -11.38 6.74
CA ASN A 227 2.35 -10.48 7.17
C ASN A 227 3.16 -10.10 5.94
N SER A 228 3.23 -8.81 5.57
CA SER A 228 3.86 -8.44 4.31
C SER A 228 5.35 -8.74 4.26
N ASP A 229 5.82 -9.26 3.12
CA ASP A 229 7.25 -9.39 2.78
C ASP A 229 7.80 -8.08 2.16
N PHE A 230 7.06 -6.98 2.32
CA PHE A 230 7.37 -5.63 1.82
C PHE A 230 6.98 -4.58 2.86
N LEU A 231 7.48 -3.36 2.67
CA LEU A 231 7.15 -2.18 3.47
C LEU A 231 6.38 -1.17 2.61
N CYS A 232 5.56 -0.34 3.26
CA CYS A 232 4.91 0.79 2.62
C CYS A 232 5.96 1.81 2.16
N ALA A 233 5.91 2.22 0.88
CA ALA A 233 6.85 3.20 0.34
C ALA A 233 6.70 4.62 0.94
N ALA A 234 5.55 4.92 1.55
CA ALA A 234 5.28 6.24 2.12
C ALA A 234 5.70 6.37 3.60
N CYS A 235 5.72 5.27 4.36
CA CYS A 235 5.93 5.33 5.82
C CYS A 235 6.82 4.22 6.40
N ASP A 236 7.37 3.34 5.55
CA ASP A 236 8.26 2.22 5.91
C ASP A 236 7.67 1.22 6.92
N ARG A 237 6.34 1.19 7.09
CA ARG A 237 5.64 0.22 7.96
C ARG A 237 5.11 -0.97 7.17
N HIS A 238 4.93 -2.09 7.87
CA HIS A 238 4.32 -3.29 7.31
C HIS A 238 2.85 -3.08 6.92
N TYR A 239 2.38 -3.86 5.94
CA TYR A 239 1.02 -3.75 5.40
C TYR A 239 -0.05 -3.98 6.49
N GLU A 240 0.16 -4.97 7.35
CA GLU A 240 -0.76 -5.35 8.42
C GLU A 240 -0.93 -4.27 9.52
N LEU A 241 -0.13 -3.20 9.49
CA LEU A 241 -0.28 -2.03 10.37
C LEU A 241 -1.17 -0.94 9.76
N HIS A 242 -1.70 -1.15 8.56
CA HIS A 242 -2.54 -0.20 7.86
C HIS A 242 -3.96 -0.74 7.73
N GLU A 243 -4.91 0.18 7.62
CA GLU A 243 -6.30 -0.12 7.32
C GLU A 243 -6.73 0.63 6.06
N THR A 244 -7.68 0.04 5.33
CA THR A 244 -8.40 0.76 4.27
C THR A 244 -9.53 1.53 4.92
N PHE A 245 -9.61 2.83 4.66
CA PHE A 245 -10.65 3.71 5.15
C PHE A 245 -11.57 4.11 4.01
N PHE A 246 -12.87 4.11 4.29
CA PHE A 246 -13.89 4.70 3.45
C PHE A 246 -14.44 5.86 4.26
N ASP A 247 -13.99 7.08 3.94
CA ASP A 247 -14.38 8.28 4.65
C ASP A 247 -15.27 9.15 3.76
N THR A 248 -16.28 9.78 4.37
CA THR A 248 -16.95 10.93 3.76
C THR A 248 -16.12 12.20 3.97
N GLU A 249 -16.30 13.20 3.12
CA GLU A 249 -15.67 14.51 3.32
C GLU A 249 -15.90 15.07 4.74
N ASP A 250 -17.14 15.04 5.23
CA ASP A 250 -17.49 15.52 6.57
C ASP A 250 -16.70 14.79 7.66
N SER A 251 -16.61 13.46 7.55
CA SER A 251 -15.83 12.63 8.47
C SER A 251 -14.35 13.03 8.46
N ARG A 252 -13.78 13.29 7.28
CA ARG A 252 -12.39 13.74 7.16
C ARG A 252 -12.16 15.11 7.77
N ARG A 253 -13.05 16.07 7.50
CA ARG A 253 -12.99 17.42 8.08
C ARG A 253 -13.02 17.36 9.61
N GLN A 254 -13.94 16.57 10.19
CA GLN A 254 -14.02 16.38 11.64
C GLN A 254 -12.76 15.75 12.23
N GLN A 255 -12.11 14.86 11.49
CA GLN A 255 -10.87 14.21 11.90
C GLN A 255 -9.61 15.04 11.62
N GLY A 256 -9.72 16.20 10.98
CA GLY A 256 -8.58 17.02 10.55
C GLY A 256 -7.74 16.36 9.45
N LEU A 257 -8.38 15.58 8.57
CA LEU A 257 -7.73 14.92 7.43
C LEU A 257 -7.83 15.78 6.15
N PRO A 258 -6.86 15.68 5.22
CA PRO A 258 -6.90 16.41 3.96
C PRO A 258 -8.13 16.05 3.12
N VAL A 259 -8.73 17.06 2.49
CA VAL A 259 -9.89 16.95 1.62
C VAL A 259 -9.71 17.85 0.40
N GLY A 260 -10.45 17.60 -0.66
CA GLY A 260 -10.42 18.43 -1.85
C GLY A 260 -9.03 18.44 -2.48
N GLN A 261 -8.52 19.65 -2.68
CA GLN A 261 -7.23 19.92 -3.30
C GLN A 261 -6.05 19.44 -2.43
N GLU A 262 -6.20 19.51 -1.11
CA GLU A 262 -5.19 19.05 -0.15
C GLU A 262 -5.03 17.52 -0.18
N TRP A 263 -5.98 16.80 -0.78
CA TRP A 263 -5.87 15.35 -0.97
C TRP A 263 -5.34 14.97 -2.35
N LEU A 264 -4.88 15.91 -3.18
CA LEU A 264 -4.19 15.58 -4.43
C LEU A 264 -2.78 15.02 -4.15
N PRO A 265 -2.24 14.15 -5.03
CA PRO A 265 -0.81 13.82 -5.00
C PRO A 265 0.03 15.10 -5.09
N PHE A 266 1.01 15.23 -4.19
CA PHE A 266 1.92 16.37 -4.14
C PHE A 266 1.22 17.74 -4.00
N ALA A 267 0.11 17.83 -3.27
CA ALA A 267 -0.67 19.07 -3.13
C ALA A 267 0.20 20.30 -2.78
N GLU A 268 1.25 20.08 -1.99
CA GLU A 268 2.21 21.06 -1.46
C GLU A 268 3.34 21.42 -2.44
N MET A 269 3.48 20.69 -3.54
CA MET A 269 4.52 20.89 -4.57
C MET A 269 3.86 21.07 -5.94
N PRO A 270 3.55 22.32 -6.35
CA PRO A 270 2.77 22.63 -7.56
C PRO A 270 3.29 21.94 -8.82
N ASP A 271 4.61 21.95 -9.04
CA ASP A 271 5.25 21.40 -10.22
C ASP A 271 5.02 19.88 -10.34
N LEU A 272 5.20 19.14 -9.23
CA LEU A 272 4.96 17.70 -9.19
C LEU A 272 3.46 17.36 -9.24
N ARG A 273 2.61 18.17 -8.62
CA ARG A 273 1.15 18.05 -8.68
C ARG A 273 0.66 18.22 -10.11
N ASN A 274 1.14 19.24 -10.81
CA ASN A 274 0.79 19.53 -12.19
C ASN A 274 1.25 18.37 -13.09
N ILE A 275 2.48 17.88 -12.94
CA ILE A 275 2.93 16.67 -13.66
C ILE A 275 2.03 15.47 -13.36
N ALA A 276 1.64 15.22 -12.10
CA ALA A 276 0.76 14.12 -11.76
C ALA A 276 -0.65 14.26 -12.38
N LEU A 277 -1.11 15.50 -12.58
CA LEU A 277 -2.42 15.83 -13.14
C LEU A 277 -2.44 15.83 -14.68
N THR A 278 -1.47 16.45 -15.32
CA THR A 278 -1.46 16.76 -16.76
C THR A 278 -0.30 16.08 -17.49
N GLY A 279 0.77 15.73 -16.78
CA GLY A 279 2.04 15.28 -17.37
C GLY A 279 3.01 16.42 -17.66
N HIS A 280 2.61 17.66 -17.37
CA HIS A 280 3.38 18.86 -17.67
C HIS A 280 3.51 19.73 -16.40
N GLU A 281 4.74 20.16 -16.12
CA GLU A 281 5.13 20.94 -14.94
C GLU A 281 4.38 22.27 -14.82
N GLU A 282 4.35 23.03 -15.92
CA GLU A 282 3.78 24.38 -15.98
C GLU A 282 2.27 24.38 -16.26
N ASP A 283 1.66 23.22 -16.53
CA ASP A 283 0.24 23.12 -16.87
C ASP A 283 -0.60 22.86 -15.61
N ASP A 284 -1.09 23.95 -15.03
CA ASP A 284 -1.98 23.96 -13.88
C ASP A 284 -3.48 23.89 -14.27
N SER A 285 -3.81 23.78 -15.56
CA SER A 285 -5.20 23.89 -16.06
C SER A 285 -6.14 22.91 -15.35
N ARG A 286 -5.69 21.67 -15.15
CA ARG A 286 -6.47 20.63 -14.46
C ARG A 286 -6.61 20.92 -12.96
N TYR A 287 -5.60 21.50 -12.33
CA TYR A 287 -5.70 21.95 -10.94
C TYR A 287 -6.71 23.10 -10.83
N LEU A 288 -6.58 24.14 -11.67
CA LEU A 288 -7.50 25.27 -11.71
C LEU A 288 -8.95 24.81 -11.94
N ALA A 289 -9.20 23.89 -12.88
CA ALA A 289 -10.53 23.32 -13.13
C ALA A 289 -11.13 22.67 -11.87
N LEU A 290 -10.35 21.87 -11.15
CA LEU A 290 -10.78 21.24 -9.89
C LEU A 290 -11.04 22.27 -8.78
N THR A 291 -10.31 23.39 -8.79
CA THR A 291 -10.45 24.45 -7.77
C THR A 291 -11.58 25.44 -8.05
N GLN A 292 -11.86 25.74 -9.32
CA GLN A 292 -12.69 26.88 -9.75
C GLN A 292 -14.05 26.50 -10.35
N GLY A 293 -14.30 25.25 -10.80
CA GLY A 293 -15.62 24.96 -11.39
C GLY A 293 -15.99 23.54 -11.81
N GLU A 294 -15.04 22.62 -12.03
CA GLU A 294 -15.30 21.24 -12.47
C GLU A 294 -14.75 20.22 -11.46
N GLY A 295 -15.26 20.24 -10.23
CA GLY A 295 -14.77 19.35 -9.16
C GLY A 295 -14.95 19.91 -7.75
N SER A 296 -15.37 21.17 -7.61
CA SER A 296 -15.89 21.67 -6.35
C SER A 296 -17.17 20.92 -6.01
N ILE A 297 -17.16 20.18 -4.90
CA ILE A 297 -18.37 19.60 -4.32
C ILE A 297 -19.34 20.77 -4.11
N PRO A 298 -20.56 20.74 -4.68
CA PRO A 298 -21.57 21.70 -4.28
C PRO A 298 -21.78 21.48 -2.78
N GLN A 299 -21.52 22.51 -1.95
CA GLN A 299 -21.49 22.39 -0.48
C GLN A 299 -22.76 21.78 0.16
N TYR A 300 -23.82 21.57 -0.63
CA TYR A 300 -25.09 20.99 -0.25
C TYR A 300 -25.31 19.52 -0.73
N VAL A 301 -24.39 18.91 -1.47
CA VAL A 301 -24.57 17.54 -2.02
C VAL A 301 -23.99 16.51 -1.05
N ARG A 302 -24.88 15.73 -0.44
CA ARG A 302 -24.52 14.57 0.39
C ARG A 302 -24.05 13.40 -0.49
N PRO A 303 -23.09 12.56 -0.03
CA PRO A 303 -22.63 11.40 -0.81
C PRO A 303 -23.79 10.44 -1.13
N ALA A 304 -24.16 10.35 -2.41
CA ALA A 304 -25.25 9.48 -2.90
C ALA A 304 -24.79 8.06 -3.26
N GLY A 305 -23.48 7.79 -3.17
CA GLY A 305 -22.84 6.53 -3.56
C GLY A 305 -21.97 6.68 -4.80
N ASN A 306 -21.13 5.68 -5.08
CA ASN A 306 -20.17 5.68 -6.19
C ASN A 306 -20.80 5.60 -7.60
N ASP A 307 -22.03 5.10 -7.70
CA ASP A 307 -22.77 4.97 -8.96
C ASP A 307 -23.74 6.14 -9.21
N ALA A 308 -23.81 7.12 -8.30
CA ALA A 308 -24.74 8.22 -8.41
C ALA A 308 -24.24 9.26 -9.42
N VAL A 309 -25.02 9.49 -10.48
CA VAL A 309 -24.79 10.59 -11.42
C VAL A 309 -25.02 11.92 -10.70
N VAL A 310 -23.93 12.65 -10.44
CA VAL A 310 -23.99 14.05 -10.01
C VAL A 310 -24.57 14.85 -11.17
N ASN A 311 -25.81 15.34 -10.99
CA ASN A 311 -26.51 16.09 -12.02
C ASN A 311 -25.98 17.53 -12.04
N PHE A 312 -24.96 17.77 -12.86
CA PHE A 312 -24.38 19.10 -13.06
C PHE A 312 -25.33 19.93 -13.95
N GLY A 313 -26.32 20.54 -13.32
CA GLY A 313 -27.08 21.66 -13.88
C GLY A 313 -27.98 21.34 -15.07
N ALA A 314 -29.27 21.14 -14.81
CA ALA A 314 -30.30 21.59 -15.73
C ALA A 314 -30.87 22.91 -15.19
N SER A 315 -30.30 24.03 -15.66
CA SER A 315 -30.97 25.33 -15.64
C SER A 315 -32.19 25.26 -16.55
N GLY A 316 -33.30 24.74 -16.02
CA GLY A 316 -34.59 24.71 -16.67
C GLY A 316 -35.49 25.75 -16.02
N SER A 317 -35.54 26.95 -16.62
CA SER A 317 -36.54 27.96 -16.32
C SER A 317 -37.95 27.37 -16.45
N ARG A 318 -38.71 27.32 -15.35
CA ARG A 318 -40.18 27.27 -15.34
C ARG A 318 -40.67 27.80 -14.01
N GLY A 319 -41.29 28.97 -14.07
CA GLY A 319 -41.94 29.62 -12.94
C GLY A 319 -43.14 28.84 -12.42
N GLY A 320 -43.49 29.14 -11.16
CA GLY A 320 -44.69 28.64 -10.49
C GLY A 320 -44.62 28.99 -9.01
N GLY A 321 -45.39 29.99 -8.60
CA GLY A 321 -45.35 30.59 -7.27
C GLY A 321 -45.79 29.67 -6.13
N GLY A 322 -45.46 30.09 -4.91
CA GLY A 322 -45.89 29.46 -3.67
C GLY A 322 -45.17 30.09 -2.48
N GLY A 323 -45.65 31.25 -2.04
CA GLY A 323 -45.11 31.92 -0.86
C GLY A 323 -45.39 31.15 0.43
N SER A 324 -44.44 31.16 1.35
CA SER A 324 -44.72 31.28 2.78
C SER A 324 -43.54 31.96 3.45
N GLY A 325 -43.84 33.05 4.16
CA GLY A 325 -42.89 34.06 4.58
C GLY A 325 -42.12 33.67 5.83
N PHE A 326 -40.85 34.05 5.85
CA PHE A 326 -40.04 34.16 7.05
C PHE A 326 -39.94 35.65 7.41
N LYS A 327 -40.54 36.04 8.54
CA LYS A 327 -40.37 37.36 9.16
C LYS A 327 -39.39 37.21 10.33
N PRO A 328 -38.25 37.91 10.36
CA PRO A 328 -37.43 37.96 11.56
C PRO A 328 -38.09 38.88 12.59
N VAL A 329 -38.26 38.37 13.81
CA VAL A 329 -38.61 39.16 14.99
C VAL A 329 -37.30 39.61 15.63
N TYR A 330 -37.16 40.91 15.87
CA TYR A 330 -36.15 41.44 16.76
C TYR A 330 -36.76 41.60 18.15
N ASP A 331 -36.13 40.95 19.12
CA ASP A 331 -35.93 41.43 20.50
C ASP A 331 -34.44 41.24 20.81
#